data_AF-X6N143-F1
#
_entry.id   AF-X6N143-F1
#
_cell.length_a   1.000
_cell.length_b   1.000
_cell.length_c   1.000
_cell.angle_alpha   90.00
_cell.angle_beta   90.00
_cell.angle_gamma   90.00
#
_symmetry.space_group_name_H-M   'P 1'
#
loop_
_entity.id
_entity.type
_entity.pdbx_description
1 polymer ?
#
loop_
_entity_poly.entity_id
_entity_poly.type
_entity_poly.pdbx_seq_one_letter_code
_entity_poly.pdbx_strand_id
1 'polypeptide(L)'
;IYQIIFANEQLREQRGYLSPPQLFAAVKCVITASTSNTIDIIRKAFLSDLERNIRGEKPCAKAEGFQQFMLVPCFNLLTSRQNMQANSELLRRFDFKNVRKAPQMAARCIDVVETDLKIRRLPSVNPNLCAEVHLMHILHLQNDNDLSQEVLNALISNKELMTAETWAKLWTTQSSKCADVIGNVYKCNFEKWSQFVEKPQIIGALKSEQVRKKLLGIFNEKHFQDEVVSSNNTFIAFISFMLKHKDMIWQNWGNVLQTLDHYIDKTEMVYHVDTLMAIFGMLWKHCSFDQRSIERQVKDASEKLLKRLLMEEKSLALWLKLFTYEAQEERKHTLKDFLSQRLIDWINNKMIGKNMDSPQQLVLLMSHPEFWNLLSEYQNIFLTEIEKKKEAILLSRKKWSDKSLEGMKKLLGTKSISVDLKLLNKIFEVIVDIPVQVEPIVNKEDVNKDKDAIEEKKENQDEENEDNEENEDNKEIPEDEEKKQAVSKEEKVDKDKPKLSIYYLEYCFLCIPWCH
;
A
#
# COMPACT_ATOMS: atom_id res chain seq x y z
N ILE A 1 -17.34 -49.78 -23.36
CA ILE A 1 -16.37 -50.47 -22.46
C ILE A 1 -16.43 -51.98 -22.66
N TYR A 2 -17.49 -52.68 -22.24
CA TYR A 2 -17.58 -54.15 -22.35
C TYR A 2 -17.29 -54.70 -23.74
N GLN A 3 -17.77 -54.10 -24.83
CA GLN A 3 -17.42 -54.51 -26.20
C GLN A 3 -15.91 -54.41 -26.52
N ILE A 4 -15.18 -53.46 -25.92
CA ILE A 4 -13.72 -53.29 -26.10
C ILE A 4 -12.96 -54.30 -25.22
N ILE A 5 -13.48 -54.65 -24.05
CA ILE A 5 -12.95 -55.72 -23.20
C ILE A 5 -13.16 -57.08 -23.88
N PHE A 6 -14.37 -57.36 -24.34
CA PHE A 6 -14.73 -58.56 -25.08
C PHE A 6 -13.90 -58.71 -26.36
N ALA A 7 -13.74 -57.64 -27.15
CA ALA A 7 -12.84 -57.65 -28.31
C ALA A 7 -11.37 -57.86 -27.92
N ASN A 8 -10.91 -57.35 -26.77
CA ASN A 8 -9.55 -57.65 -26.27
C ASN A 8 -9.37 -59.12 -25.89
N GLU A 9 -10.38 -59.71 -25.23
CA GLU A 9 -10.31 -61.09 -24.74
C GLU A 9 -10.45 -62.11 -25.88
N GLN A 10 -11.25 -61.80 -26.90
CA GLN A 10 -11.48 -62.66 -28.07
C GLN A 10 -10.48 -62.43 -29.23
N LEU A 11 -9.98 -61.21 -29.44
CA LEU A 11 -9.16 -60.81 -30.60
C LEU A 11 -7.77 -60.29 -30.19
N ARG A 12 -7.19 -60.89 -29.15
CA ARG A 12 -6.00 -60.42 -28.41
C ARG A 12 -4.76 -60.13 -29.28
N GLU A 13 -4.65 -60.79 -30.43
CA GLU A 13 -3.55 -60.64 -31.40
C GLU A 13 -3.92 -59.84 -32.66
N GLN A 14 -5.22 -59.61 -32.91
CA GLN A 14 -5.72 -58.90 -34.10
C GLN A 14 -6.11 -57.44 -33.80
N ARG A 15 -6.23 -57.08 -32.52
CA ARG A 15 -6.59 -55.73 -32.08
C ARG A 15 -5.44 -54.74 -32.30
N GLY A 16 -5.69 -53.67 -33.05
CA GLY A 16 -4.77 -52.54 -33.17
C GLY A 16 -4.55 -51.78 -31.85
N TYR A 17 -3.29 -51.38 -31.61
CA TYR A 17 -2.91 -50.60 -30.42
C TYR A 17 -3.57 -49.22 -30.38
N LEU A 18 -3.88 -48.72 -29.19
CA LEU A 18 -4.45 -47.38 -29.02
C LEU A 18 -3.37 -46.30 -29.15
N SER A 19 -3.71 -45.24 -29.88
CA SER A 19 -3.02 -43.96 -29.75
C SER A 19 -3.31 -43.31 -28.37
N PRO A 20 -2.48 -42.37 -27.89
CA PRO A 20 -2.65 -41.77 -26.57
C PRO A 20 -4.03 -41.12 -26.31
N PRO A 21 -4.68 -40.43 -27.28
CA PRO A 21 -6.04 -39.92 -27.09
C PRO A 21 -7.08 -41.03 -26.91
N GLN A 22 -6.96 -42.15 -27.62
CA GLN A 22 -7.87 -43.28 -27.51
C GLN A 22 -7.70 -44.00 -26.17
N LEU A 23 -6.46 -44.15 -25.70
CA LEU A 23 -6.15 -44.74 -24.40
C LEU A 23 -6.67 -43.86 -23.25
N PHE A 24 -6.48 -42.55 -23.35
CA PHE A 24 -7.05 -41.57 -22.41
C PHE A 24 -8.58 -41.63 -22.38
N ALA A 25 -9.24 -41.66 -23.54
CA ALA A 25 -10.70 -41.79 -23.62
C ALA A 25 -11.21 -43.11 -23.00
N ALA A 26 -10.52 -44.23 -23.24
CA ALA A 26 -10.86 -45.51 -22.63
C ALA A 26 -10.75 -45.45 -21.10
N VAL A 27 -9.65 -44.89 -20.57
CA VAL A 27 -9.42 -44.68 -19.13
C VAL A 27 -10.49 -43.77 -18.52
N LYS A 28 -10.80 -42.63 -19.17
CA LYS A 28 -11.82 -41.67 -18.73
C LYS A 28 -13.21 -42.31 -18.57
N CYS A 29 -13.68 -43.04 -19.59
CA CYS A 29 -14.99 -43.71 -19.57
C CYS A 29 -15.15 -44.72 -18.42
N VAL A 30 -14.04 -45.30 -17.96
CA VAL A 30 -14.02 -46.39 -16.97
C VAL A 30 -14.17 -45.85 -15.56
N ILE A 31 -13.52 -44.73 -15.26
CA ILE A 31 -13.63 -44.01 -13.99
C ILE A 31 -15.11 -43.60 -13.77
N THR A 32 -15.79 -43.16 -14.82
CA THR A 32 -17.23 -42.81 -14.78
C THR A 32 -18.19 -44.00 -14.65
N ALA A 33 -17.71 -45.24 -14.73
CA ALA A 33 -18.52 -46.46 -14.69
C ALA A 33 -18.08 -47.45 -13.58
N SER A 34 -17.43 -46.94 -12.54
CA SER A 34 -16.56 -47.72 -11.66
C SER A 34 -17.25 -48.84 -10.84
N THR A 35 -16.82 -50.07 -11.09
CA THR A 35 -16.76 -51.16 -10.10
C THR A 35 -15.32 -51.69 -10.04
N SER A 36 -14.87 -52.17 -8.87
CA SER A 36 -13.46 -52.54 -8.61
C SER A 36 -12.89 -53.52 -9.65
N ASN A 37 -13.61 -54.60 -9.94
CA ASN A 37 -13.21 -55.65 -10.89
C ASN A 37 -12.88 -55.10 -12.29
N THR A 38 -13.56 -54.02 -12.70
CA THR A 38 -13.39 -53.39 -14.02
C THR A 38 -11.97 -52.81 -14.18
N ILE A 39 -11.36 -52.29 -13.11
CA ILE A 39 -10.03 -51.68 -13.14
C ILE A 39 -8.94 -52.71 -13.47
N ASP A 40 -8.98 -53.90 -12.85
CA ASP A 40 -7.93 -54.91 -13.02
C ASP A 40 -8.03 -55.67 -14.35
N ILE A 41 -9.23 -55.80 -14.92
CA ILE A 41 -9.42 -56.25 -16.30
C ILE A 41 -8.73 -55.27 -17.28
N ILE A 42 -8.88 -53.97 -17.01
CA ILE A 42 -8.38 -52.89 -17.89
C ILE A 42 -6.86 -52.71 -17.77
N ARG A 43 -6.29 -52.86 -16.57
CA ARG A 43 -4.84 -53.02 -16.38
C ARG A 43 -4.30 -54.13 -17.27
N LYS A 44 -4.93 -55.31 -17.28
CA LYS A 44 -4.52 -56.45 -18.12
C LYS A 44 -4.72 -56.22 -19.63
N ALA A 45 -5.72 -55.43 -20.02
CA ALA A 45 -6.07 -55.20 -21.44
C ALA A 45 -5.32 -54.05 -22.11
N PHE A 46 -4.83 -53.05 -21.35
CA PHE A 46 -4.27 -51.81 -21.89
C PHE A 46 -2.88 -51.41 -21.35
N LEU A 47 -2.24 -52.21 -20.48
CA LEU A 47 -0.86 -51.90 -20.03
C LEU A 47 0.14 -51.94 -21.20
N SER A 48 0.00 -52.87 -22.14
CA SER A 48 0.87 -52.95 -23.33
C SER A 48 0.65 -51.78 -24.31
N ASP A 49 -0.59 -51.25 -24.41
CA ASP A 49 -0.87 -50.00 -25.11
C ASP A 49 -0.08 -48.84 -24.47
N LEU A 50 -0.14 -48.70 -23.14
CA LEU A 50 0.60 -47.66 -22.41
C LEU A 50 2.12 -47.79 -22.60
N GLU A 51 2.67 -48.99 -22.41
CA GLU A 51 4.11 -49.24 -22.50
C GLU A 51 4.66 -48.91 -23.88
N ARG A 52 3.98 -49.33 -24.97
CA ARG A 52 4.42 -49.03 -26.34
C ARG A 52 4.40 -47.54 -26.65
N ASN A 53 3.37 -46.82 -26.22
CA ASN A 53 3.28 -45.37 -26.38
C ASN A 53 4.40 -44.61 -25.63
N ILE A 54 4.85 -45.11 -24.47
CA ILE A 54 5.95 -44.52 -23.70
C ILE A 54 7.33 -44.94 -24.24
N ARG A 55 7.48 -46.19 -24.69
CA ARG A 55 8.77 -46.76 -25.16
C ARG A 55 9.12 -46.36 -26.59
N GLY A 56 8.13 -46.24 -27.48
CA GLY A 56 8.32 -45.96 -28.91
C GLY A 56 8.65 -47.21 -29.75
N GLU A 57 7.95 -48.31 -29.49
CA GLU A 57 8.18 -49.60 -30.13
C GLU A 57 7.42 -49.75 -31.45
N LYS A 58 8.12 -50.07 -32.54
CA LYS A 58 7.53 -50.25 -33.88
C LYS A 58 6.37 -51.28 -33.85
N PRO A 59 5.25 -51.01 -34.55
CA PRO A 59 5.04 -49.91 -35.49
C PRO A 59 4.66 -48.56 -34.86
N CYS A 60 4.51 -48.48 -33.53
CA CYS A 60 4.08 -47.24 -32.87
C CYS A 60 5.25 -46.26 -32.68
N ALA A 61 5.06 -45.02 -33.11
CA ALA A 61 5.95 -43.93 -32.70
C ALA A 61 5.81 -43.68 -31.19
N LYS A 62 6.85 -43.12 -30.56
CA LYS A 62 6.75 -42.64 -29.17
C LYS A 62 5.71 -41.51 -29.12
N ALA A 63 4.86 -41.50 -28.09
CA ALA A 63 4.01 -40.35 -27.80
C ALA A 63 4.89 -39.12 -27.49
N GLU A 64 4.52 -37.94 -27.98
CA GLU A 64 5.27 -36.69 -27.76
C GLU A 64 4.37 -35.51 -27.37
N GLY A 65 4.98 -34.54 -26.68
CA GLY A 65 4.31 -33.30 -26.27
C GLY A 65 2.99 -33.56 -25.54
N PHE A 66 1.90 -32.95 -26.01
CA PHE A 66 0.59 -33.07 -25.36
C PHE A 66 0.06 -34.51 -25.31
N GLN A 67 0.54 -35.40 -26.19
CA GLN A 67 0.16 -36.81 -26.13
C GLN A 67 0.70 -37.51 -24.87
N GLN A 68 1.91 -37.18 -24.43
CA GLN A 68 2.42 -37.71 -23.16
C GLN A 68 1.63 -37.16 -21.96
N PHE A 69 1.15 -35.92 -22.03
CA PHE A 69 0.31 -35.36 -20.97
C PHE A 69 -1.00 -36.16 -20.80
N MET A 70 -1.65 -36.53 -21.92
CA MET A 70 -2.82 -37.43 -21.90
C MET A 70 -2.51 -38.86 -21.38
N LEU A 71 -1.24 -39.28 -21.33
CA LEU A 71 -0.83 -40.56 -20.72
C LEU A 71 -0.63 -40.50 -19.21
N VAL A 72 -0.58 -39.33 -18.57
CA VAL A 72 -0.40 -39.22 -17.11
C VAL A 72 -1.51 -39.92 -16.31
N PRO A 73 -2.81 -39.71 -16.61
CA PRO A 73 -3.91 -40.44 -15.96
C PRO A 73 -3.83 -41.95 -16.26
N CYS A 74 -3.53 -42.29 -17.52
CA CYS A 74 -3.38 -43.67 -17.98
C CYS A 74 -2.29 -44.41 -17.19
N PHE A 75 -1.15 -43.76 -16.96
CA PHE A 75 -0.05 -44.31 -16.17
C PHE A 75 -0.46 -44.59 -14.72
N ASN A 76 -1.12 -43.63 -14.08
CA ASN A 76 -1.56 -43.76 -12.69
C ASN A 76 -2.62 -44.87 -12.51
N LEU A 77 -3.52 -45.12 -13.47
CA LEU A 77 -4.50 -46.21 -13.37
C LEU A 77 -3.92 -47.59 -13.73
N LEU A 78 -3.16 -47.67 -14.84
CA LEU A 78 -2.79 -48.94 -15.47
C LEU A 78 -1.56 -49.61 -14.84
N THR A 79 -0.67 -48.85 -14.19
CA THR A 79 0.51 -49.44 -13.53
C THR A 79 0.16 -50.06 -12.17
N SER A 80 0.80 -51.18 -11.84
CA SER A 80 0.59 -51.90 -10.57
C SER A 80 1.72 -51.62 -9.56
N ARG A 81 1.43 -51.76 -8.26
CA ARG A 81 2.46 -51.66 -7.20
C ARG A 81 3.53 -52.77 -7.28
N GLN A 82 3.26 -53.88 -7.97
CA GLN A 82 4.16 -55.03 -8.04
C GLN A 82 5.34 -54.80 -8.99
N ASN A 83 5.18 -53.98 -10.03
CA ASN A 83 6.17 -53.77 -11.09
C ASN A 83 7.01 -52.49 -10.90
N MET A 84 7.38 -52.13 -9.65
CA MET A 84 8.01 -50.83 -9.33
C MET A 84 9.23 -50.50 -10.22
N GLN A 85 10.10 -51.46 -10.50
CA GLN A 85 11.30 -51.24 -11.32
C GLN A 85 10.93 -50.87 -12.78
N ALA A 86 10.02 -51.62 -13.42
CA ALA A 86 9.56 -51.31 -14.78
C ALA A 86 8.80 -49.97 -14.82
N ASN A 87 7.94 -49.70 -13.83
CA ASN A 87 7.28 -48.41 -13.67
C ASN A 87 8.30 -47.26 -13.58
N SER A 88 9.41 -47.44 -12.84
CA SER A 88 10.47 -46.43 -12.72
C SER A 88 11.20 -46.14 -14.03
N GLU A 89 11.33 -47.14 -14.91
CA GLU A 89 11.93 -46.96 -16.25
C GLU A 89 10.99 -46.18 -17.18
N LEU A 90 9.69 -46.49 -17.15
CA LEU A 90 8.65 -45.78 -17.89
C LEU A 90 8.50 -44.32 -17.42
N LEU A 91 8.54 -44.07 -16.11
CA LEU A 91 8.49 -42.72 -15.52
C LEU A 91 9.60 -41.82 -16.06
N ARG A 92 10.82 -42.35 -16.22
CA ARG A 92 11.98 -41.62 -16.78
C ARG A 92 11.86 -41.27 -18.26
N ARG A 93 10.87 -41.81 -18.99
CA ARG A 93 10.65 -41.56 -20.42
C ARG A 93 9.65 -40.43 -20.70
N PHE A 94 8.93 -39.92 -19.70
CA PHE A 94 8.10 -38.72 -19.83
C PHE A 94 8.97 -37.45 -19.95
N ASP A 95 8.77 -36.67 -21.00
CA ASP A 95 9.40 -35.36 -21.23
C ASP A 95 8.36 -34.38 -21.81
N PHE A 96 8.06 -33.33 -21.04
CA PHE A 96 7.05 -32.33 -21.37
C PHE A 96 7.62 -31.10 -22.11
N LYS A 97 8.91 -31.10 -22.48
CA LYS A 97 9.56 -29.97 -23.19
C LYS A 97 8.89 -29.60 -24.51
N ASN A 98 8.49 -30.61 -25.29
CA ASN A 98 8.06 -30.43 -26.68
C ASN A 98 6.52 -30.39 -26.84
N VAL A 99 5.80 -29.87 -25.84
CA VAL A 99 4.36 -29.57 -26.02
C VAL A 99 4.21 -28.41 -27.01
N ARG A 100 3.28 -28.55 -27.95
CA ARG A 100 2.86 -27.49 -28.88
C ARG A 100 1.42 -27.12 -28.59
N LYS A 101 1.08 -25.82 -28.75
CA LYS A 101 -0.29 -25.31 -28.64
C LYS A 101 -1.23 -26.07 -29.58
N ALA A 102 -2.38 -26.46 -29.06
CA ALA A 102 -3.40 -27.24 -29.78
C ALA A 102 -4.78 -26.55 -29.70
N PRO A 103 -5.72 -26.87 -30.60
CA PRO A 103 -7.11 -26.43 -30.45
C PRO A 103 -7.68 -26.88 -29.10
N GLN A 104 -8.41 -25.96 -28.44
CA GLN A 104 -9.05 -26.17 -27.13
C GLN A 104 -8.09 -26.65 -26.03
N MET A 105 -6.81 -26.23 -26.07
CA MET A 105 -5.77 -26.76 -25.18
C MET A 105 -6.11 -26.58 -23.69
N ALA A 106 -6.69 -25.46 -23.26
CA ALA A 106 -7.06 -25.27 -21.85
C ALA A 106 -8.10 -26.32 -21.38
N ALA A 107 -9.22 -26.45 -22.09
CA ALA A 107 -10.25 -27.45 -21.79
C ALA A 107 -9.67 -28.87 -21.76
N ARG A 108 -8.77 -29.20 -22.69
CA ARG A 108 -8.08 -30.51 -22.74
C ARG A 108 -7.07 -30.69 -21.60
N CYS A 109 -6.39 -29.63 -21.16
CA CYS A 109 -5.53 -29.66 -19.99
C CYS A 109 -6.34 -29.94 -18.72
N ILE A 110 -7.47 -29.26 -18.55
CA ILE A 110 -8.37 -29.45 -17.40
C ILE A 110 -8.96 -30.87 -17.40
N ASP A 111 -9.39 -31.40 -18.55
CA ASP A 111 -9.92 -32.77 -18.66
C ASP A 111 -8.91 -33.84 -18.21
N VAL A 112 -7.64 -33.69 -18.61
CA VAL A 112 -6.56 -34.58 -18.18
C VAL A 112 -6.32 -34.49 -16.66
N VAL A 113 -6.30 -33.28 -16.09
CA VAL A 113 -6.10 -33.08 -14.65
C VAL A 113 -7.30 -33.56 -13.82
N GLU A 114 -8.52 -33.33 -14.27
CA GLU A 114 -9.75 -33.83 -13.64
C GLU A 114 -9.78 -35.36 -13.64
N THR A 115 -9.45 -35.97 -14.78
CA THR A 115 -9.38 -37.43 -14.92
C THR A 115 -8.28 -38.03 -14.04
N ASP A 116 -7.09 -37.41 -13.96
CA ASP A 116 -6.05 -37.81 -13.02
C ASP A 116 -6.51 -37.73 -11.55
N LEU A 117 -7.08 -36.60 -11.13
CA LEU A 117 -7.56 -36.41 -9.75
C LEU A 117 -8.65 -37.41 -9.35
N LYS A 118 -9.53 -37.80 -10.29
CA LYS A 118 -10.52 -38.86 -10.07
C LYS A 118 -9.86 -40.23 -9.91
N ILE A 119 -8.85 -40.57 -10.71
CA ILE A 119 -8.05 -41.81 -10.57
C ILE A 119 -7.33 -41.83 -9.21
N ARG A 120 -6.76 -40.71 -8.78
CA ARG A 120 -5.99 -40.60 -7.53
C ARG A 120 -6.83 -40.71 -6.27
N ARG A 121 -8.17 -40.66 -6.38
CA ARG A 121 -9.12 -40.91 -5.29
C ARG A 121 -9.56 -42.38 -5.19
N LEU A 122 -9.13 -43.26 -6.11
CA LEU A 122 -9.46 -44.68 -6.08
C LEU A 122 -8.55 -45.45 -5.09
N PRO A 123 -9.08 -46.15 -4.08
CA PRO A 123 -8.25 -46.85 -3.08
C PRO A 123 -7.31 -47.95 -3.65
N SER A 124 -7.62 -48.50 -4.83
CA SER A 124 -6.83 -49.52 -5.52
C SER A 124 -5.70 -48.95 -6.39
N VAL A 125 -5.45 -47.64 -6.33
CA VAL A 125 -4.42 -46.92 -7.10
C VAL A 125 -3.32 -46.40 -6.16
N ASN A 126 -2.10 -46.25 -6.68
CA ASN A 126 -1.02 -45.53 -6.01
C ASN A 126 -0.32 -44.62 -7.02
N PRO A 127 -0.64 -43.33 -7.06
CA PRO A 127 -0.16 -42.46 -8.12
C PRO A 127 1.30 -42.08 -7.95
N ASN A 128 2.03 -42.16 -9.06
CA ASN A 128 3.43 -41.76 -9.15
C ASN A 128 3.60 -40.39 -9.81
N LEU A 129 2.61 -39.98 -10.62
CA LEU A 129 2.56 -38.68 -11.30
C LEU A 129 1.39 -37.84 -10.76
N CYS A 130 1.43 -36.53 -10.99
CA CYS A 130 0.35 -35.59 -10.66
C CYS A 130 0.21 -34.61 -11.83
N ALA A 131 -0.90 -34.72 -12.58
CA ALA A 131 -1.07 -33.99 -13.83
C ALA A 131 -1.01 -32.45 -13.65
N GLU A 132 -1.47 -31.93 -12.52
CA GLU A 132 -1.42 -30.51 -12.17
C GLU A 132 0.02 -29.97 -12.09
N VAL A 133 0.98 -30.75 -11.57
CA VAL A 133 2.39 -30.32 -11.45
C VAL A 133 3.02 -30.23 -12.84
N HIS A 134 2.75 -31.22 -13.70
CA HIS A 134 3.24 -31.22 -15.08
C HIS A 134 2.53 -30.15 -15.93
N LEU A 135 1.26 -29.85 -15.66
CA LEU A 135 0.53 -28.75 -16.31
C LEU A 135 1.20 -27.40 -16.06
N MET A 136 1.60 -27.10 -14.82
CA MET A 136 2.33 -25.85 -14.54
C MET A 136 3.66 -25.78 -15.27
N HIS A 137 4.38 -26.90 -15.40
CA HIS A 137 5.61 -26.96 -16.20
C HIS A 137 5.33 -26.74 -17.70
N ILE A 138 4.24 -27.29 -18.24
CA ILE A 138 3.82 -27.09 -19.63
C ILE A 138 3.45 -25.62 -19.88
N LEU A 139 2.65 -24.99 -19.02
CA LEU A 139 2.27 -23.58 -19.13
C LEU A 139 3.50 -22.66 -19.14
N HIS A 140 4.43 -22.88 -18.20
CA HIS A 140 5.71 -22.17 -18.12
C HIS A 140 6.53 -22.27 -19.41
N LEU A 141 6.55 -23.46 -20.04
CA LEU A 141 7.27 -23.68 -21.30
C LEU A 141 6.54 -23.17 -22.55
N GLN A 142 5.20 -23.09 -22.55
CA GLN A 142 4.49 -22.39 -23.64
C GLN A 142 4.68 -20.88 -23.57
N ASN A 143 4.89 -20.33 -22.35
CA ASN A 143 4.96 -18.88 -22.08
C ASN A 143 3.78 -18.09 -22.68
N ASP A 144 2.61 -18.72 -22.68
CA ASP A 144 1.37 -18.23 -23.28
C ASP A 144 0.45 -17.76 -22.15
N ASN A 145 0.36 -16.44 -21.98
CA ASN A 145 -0.36 -15.83 -20.86
C ASN A 145 -1.88 -16.04 -20.96
N ASP A 146 -2.45 -16.10 -22.17
CA ASP A 146 -3.90 -16.29 -22.35
C ASP A 146 -4.30 -17.73 -22.01
N LEU A 147 -3.56 -18.72 -22.54
CA LEU A 147 -3.73 -20.13 -22.20
C LEU A 147 -3.54 -20.37 -20.70
N SER A 148 -2.52 -19.73 -20.11
CA SER A 148 -2.22 -19.88 -18.69
C SER A 148 -3.29 -19.22 -17.81
N GLN A 149 -3.83 -18.06 -18.22
CA GLN A 149 -4.95 -17.40 -17.56
C GLN A 149 -6.24 -18.23 -17.63
N GLU A 150 -6.56 -18.81 -18.79
CA GLU A 150 -7.74 -19.67 -18.99
C GLU A 150 -7.66 -20.91 -18.09
N VAL A 151 -6.52 -21.61 -18.10
CA VAL A 151 -6.27 -22.79 -17.26
C VAL A 151 -6.29 -22.43 -15.77
N LEU A 152 -5.61 -21.36 -15.35
CA LEU A 152 -5.64 -20.91 -13.95
C LEU A 152 -7.08 -20.61 -13.51
N ASN A 153 -7.85 -19.86 -14.31
CA ASN A 153 -9.24 -19.52 -13.98
C ASN A 153 -10.13 -20.75 -13.77
N ALA A 154 -9.96 -21.78 -14.61
CA ALA A 154 -10.68 -23.05 -14.48
C ALA A 154 -10.26 -23.82 -13.22
N LEU A 155 -8.95 -23.97 -12.96
CA LEU A 155 -8.43 -24.64 -11.74
C LEU A 155 -8.89 -23.92 -10.46
N ILE A 156 -8.75 -22.60 -10.42
CA ILE A 156 -9.12 -21.74 -9.27
C ILE A 156 -10.62 -21.82 -8.97
N SER A 157 -11.46 -22.02 -9.98
CA SER A 157 -12.92 -22.01 -9.82
C SER A 157 -13.51 -23.40 -9.53
N ASN A 158 -12.84 -24.48 -9.94
CA ASN A 158 -13.30 -25.85 -9.69
C ASN A 158 -12.82 -26.38 -8.31
N LYS A 159 -13.64 -26.14 -7.27
CA LYS A 159 -13.39 -26.59 -5.89
C LYS A 159 -13.36 -28.12 -5.71
N GLU A 160 -14.07 -28.88 -6.55
CA GLU A 160 -14.09 -30.35 -6.46
C GLU A 160 -12.80 -30.96 -6.99
N LEU A 161 -12.16 -30.28 -7.95
CA LEU A 161 -10.89 -30.63 -8.57
C LEU A 161 -9.73 -30.16 -7.67
N MET A 162 -9.67 -28.87 -7.36
CA MET A 162 -8.57 -28.25 -6.62
C MET A 162 -8.83 -28.15 -5.10
N THR A 163 -8.45 -29.20 -4.37
CA THR A 163 -8.51 -29.20 -2.89
C THR A 163 -7.36 -28.41 -2.26
N ALA A 164 -7.44 -28.18 -0.94
CA ALA A 164 -6.34 -27.61 -0.16
C ALA A 164 -5.03 -28.39 -0.28
N GLU A 165 -5.11 -29.73 -0.33
CA GLU A 165 -3.95 -30.61 -0.51
C GLU A 165 -3.35 -30.48 -1.92
N THR A 166 -4.20 -30.46 -2.96
CA THR A 166 -3.76 -30.30 -4.35
C THR A 166 -3.05 -28.96 -4.56
N TRP A 167 -3.58 -27.86 -4.01
CA TRP A 167 -2.90 -26.57 -4.00
C TRP A 167 -1.61 -26.60 -3.18
N ALA A 168 -1.62 -27.17 -1.97
CA ALA A 168 -0.41 -27.26 -1.16
C ALA A 168 0.70 -27.99 -1.91
N LYS A 169 0.39 -29.12 -2.55
CA LYS A 169 1.32 -29.90 -3.37
C LYS A 169 1.85 -29.13 -4.58
N LEU A 170 0.99 -28.37 -5.27
CA LEU A 170 1.41 -27.48 -6.37
C LEU A 170 2.43 -26.42 -5.93
N TRP A 171 2.28 -25.90 -4.71
CA TRP A 171 3.14 -24.83 -4.19
C TRP A 171 4.44 -25.35 -3.55
N THR A 172 4.44 -26.56 -2.97
CA THR A 172 5.61 -27.12 -2.26
C THR A 172 6.47 -28.06 -3.11
N THR A 173 5.94 -28.65 -4.18
CA THR A 173 6.71 -29.55 -5.06
C THR A 173 7.82 -28.77 -5.78
N GLN A 174 9.08 -29.12 -5.56
CA GLN A 174 10.25 -28.37 -6.07
C GLN A 174 10.33 -28.25 -7.60
N SER A 175 9.78 -29.22 -8.35
CA SER A 175 9.71 -29.19 -9.82
C SER A 175 8.50 -28.42 -10.37
N SER A 176 7.60 -27.95 -9.51
CA SER A 176 6.42 -27.17 -9.91
C SER A 176 6.80 -25.77 -10.35
N LYS A 177 6.20 -25.33 -11.45
CA LYS A 177 6.31 -23.95 -11.98
C LYS A 177 5.10 -23.09 -11.64
N CYS A 178 4.32 -23.48 -10.63
CA CYS A 178 3.11 -22.78 -10.19
C CYS A 178 3.37 -21.31 -9.83
N ALA A 179 4.47 -21.02 -9.12
CA ALA A 179 4.88 -19.65 -8.78
C ALA A 179 5.18 -18.81 -10.03
N ASP A 180 6.07 -19.29 -10.89
CA ASP A 180 6.51 -18.65 -12.13
C ASP A 180 5.31 -18.33 -13.06
N VAL A 181 4.40 -19.29 -13.24
CA VAL A 181 3.22 -19.13 -14.11
C VAL A 181 2.26 -18.10 -13.55
N ILE A 182 1.94 -18.15 -12.25
CA ILE A 182 1.03 -17.18 -11.61
C ILE A 182 1.64 -15.78 -11.62
N GLY A 183 2.94 -15.66 -11.32
CA GLY A 183 3.69 -14.41 -11.42
C GLY A 183 3.66 -13.79 -12.82
N ASN A 184 3.97 -14.58 -13.87
CA ASN A 184 3.98 -14.09 -15.25
C ASN A 184 2.60 -13.67 -15.77
N VAL A 185 1.53 -14.34 -15.34
CA VAL A 185 0.15 -14.10 -15.81
C VAL A 185 -0.54 -12.95 -15.06
N TYR A 186 -0.22 -12.74 -13.78
CA TYR A 186 -0.83 -11.69 -12.97
C TYR A 186 0.03 -10.42 -12.90
N LYS A 187 1.37 -10.52 -12.83
CA LYS A 187 2.28 -9.37 -12.66
C LYS A 187 1.77 -8.47 -11.52
N CYS A 188 1.68 -7.16 -11.73
CA CYS A 188 1.08 -6.21 -10.78
C CYS A 188 -0.45 -6.03 -10.93
N ASN A 189 -1.19 -7.00 -11.49
CA ASN A 189 -2.66 -6.97 -11.47
C ASN A 189 -3.17 -7.48 -10.10
N PHE A 190 -3.31 -6.55 -9.15
CA PHE A 190 -3.70 -6.86 -7.77
C PHE A 190 -5.17 -7.29 -7.60
N GLU A 191 -6.01 -7.07 -8.61
CA GLU A 191 -7.36 -7.61 -8.63
C GLU A 191 -7.33 -9.12 -8.88
N LYS A 192 -6.60 -9.57 -9.93
CA LYS A 192 -6.35 -11.00 -10.19
C LYS A 192 -5.69 -11.69 -9.00
N TRP A 193 -4.68 -11.05 -8.39
CA TRP A 193 -4.07 -11.56 -7.15
C TRP A 193 -5.08 -11.66 -6.00
N SER A 194 -5.98 -10.69 -5.82
CA SER A 194 -7.02 -10.76 -4.78
C SER A 194 -7.97 -11.93 -5.00
N GLN A 195 -8.50 -12.07 -6.22
CA GLN A 195 -9.35 -13.20 -6.61
C GLN A 195 -8.61 -14.55 -6.45
N PHE A 196 -7.29 -14.58 -6.70
CA PHE A 196 -6.44 -15.75 -6.50
C PHE A 196 -6.12 -16.04 -5.03
N VAL A 197 -6.01 -15.05 -4.14
CA VAL A 197 -5.71 -15.29 -2.71
C VAL A 197 -6.96 -15.76 -1.96
N GLU A 198 -8.12 -15.19 -2.31
CA GLU A 198 -9.40 -15.45 -1.62
C GLU A 198 -9.89 -16.89 -1.79
N LYS A 199 -9.81 -17.49 -2.99
CA LYS A 199 -10.35 -18.85 -3.21
C LYS A 199 -9.53 -19.97 -2.50
N PRO A 200 -8.18 -19.98 -2.57
CA PRO A 200 -7.30 -20.84 -1.75
C PRO A 200 -7.42 -20.60 -0.24
N GLN A 201 -7.72 -19.38 0.21
CA GLN A 201 -8.06 -19.13 1.62
C GLN A 201 -9.37 -19.82 2.01
N ILE A 202 -10.43 -19.67 1.22
CA ILE A 202 -11.76 -20.26 1.48
C ILE A 202 -11.71 -21.79 1.61
N ILE A 203 -10.94 -22.47 0.76
CA ILE A 203 -10.76 -23.94 0.85
C ILE A 203 -9.70 -24.35 1.90
N GLY A 204 -8.99 -23.40 2.52
CA GLY A 204 -7.99 -23.65 3.56
C GLY A 204 -6.59 -24.02 3.08
N ALA A 205 -6.27 -23.89 1.78
CA ALA A 205 -4.92 -24.15 1.26
C ALA A 205 -3.85 -23.25 1.91
N LEU A 206 -4.18 -21.98 2.12
CA LEU A 206 -3.29 -21.01 2.78
C LEU A 206 -3.14 -21.26 4.29
N LYS A 207 -3.78 -22.28 4.89
CA LYS A 207 -3.43 -22.74 6.25
C LYS A 207 -2.04 -23.37 6.30
N SER A 208 -1.52 -23.89 5.18
CA SER A 208 -0.14 -24.38 5.10
C SER A 208 0.88 -23.24 5.11
N GLU A 209 1.79 -23.27 6.09
CA GLU A 209 2.86 -22.28 6.23
C GLU A 209 3.83 -22.30 5.04
N GLN A 210 4.11 -23.48 4.48
CA GLN A 210 4.99 -23.61 3.32
C GLN A 210 4.39 -22.94 2.08
N VAL A 211 3.06 -22.97 1.92
CA VAL A 211 2.35 -22.29 0.84
C VAL A 211 2.43 -20.77 1.01
N ARG A 212 2.16 -20.26 2.22
CA ARG A 212 2.29 -18.82 2.51
C ARG A 212 3.72 -18.33 2.33
N LYS A 213 4.72 -19.07 2.79
CA LYS A 213 6.16 -18.74 2.58
C LYS A 213 6.54 -18.70 1.10
N LYS A 214 5.98 -19.58 0.27
CA LYS A 214 6.18 -19.55 -1.19
C LYS A 214 5.49 -18.36 -1.86
N LEU A 215 4.26 -18.07 -1.47
CA LEU A 215 3.48 -16.92 -1.98
C LEU A 215 4.11 -15.58 -1.58
N LEU A 216 4.54 -15.43 -0.32
CA LEU A 216 5.31 -14.30 0.17
C LEU A 216 6.70 -14.19 -0.48
N GLY A 217 7.25 -15.32 -0.96
CA GLY A 217 8.47 -15.34 -1.77
C GLY A 217 8.33 -14.47 -3.02
N ILE A 218 7.27 -14.67 -3.81
CA ILE A 218 7.01 -13.92 -5.06
C ILE A 218 6.99 -12.40 -4.80
N PHE A 219 6.28 -11.94 -3.76
CA PHE A 219 6.19 -10.52 -3.43
C PHE A 219 7.49 -9.89 -2.92
N ASN A 220 8.49 -10.72 -2.62
CA ASN A 220 9.85 -10.32 -2.23
C ASN A 220 10.91 -10.70 -3.29
N GLU A 221 10.52 -11.19 -4.48
CA GLU A 221 11.43 -11.41 -5.59
C GLU A 221 11.74 -10.09 -6.31
N LYS A 222 13.03 -9.82 -6.58
CA LYS A 222 13.48 -8.53 -7.13
C LYS A 222 12.71 -8.10 -8.39
N HIS A 223 12.47 -9.03 -9.32
CA HIS A 223 11.71 -8.72 -10.55
C HIS A 223 10.28 -8.24 -10.25
N PHE A 224 9.61 -8.82 -9.25
CA PHE A 224 8.29 -8.36 -8.83
C PHE A 224 8.36 -6.98 -8.18
N GLN A 225 9.37 -6.75 -7.32
CA GLN A 225 9.61 -5.46 -6.67
C GLN A 225 9.92 -4.35 -7.70
N ASP A 226 10.75 -4.66 -8.71
CA ASP A 226 11.07 -3.79 -9.84
C ASP A 226 9.82 -3.47 -10.69
N GLU A 227 8.94 -4.46 -10.98
CA GLU A 227 7.65 -4.22 -11.66
C GLU A 227 6.68 -3.39 -10.80
N VAL A 228 6.63 -3.60 -9.48
CA VAL A 228 5.74 -2.87 -8.55
C VAL A 228 6.03 -1.37 -8.55
N VAL A 229 7.30 -0.97 -8.59
CA VAL A 229 7.70 0.46 -8.58
C VAL A 229 7.81 1.09 -9.97
N SER A 230 7.27 0.43 -11.00
CA SER A 230 7.12 1.00 -12.34
C SER A 230 6.22 2.24 -12.40
N SER A 231 5.27 2.38 -11.45
CA SER A 231 4.46 3.59 -11.30
C SER A 231 3.87 3.75 -9.90
N ASN A 232 3.57 4.99 -9.51
CA ASN A 232 2.87 5.30 -8.26
C ASN A 232 1.53 4.56 -8.13
N ASN A 233 0.75 4.50 -9.21
CA ASN A 233 -0.55 3.81 -9.21
C ASN A 233 -0.37 2.30 -8.97
N THR A 234 0.66 1.70 -9.56
CA THR A 234 1.03 0.30 -9.33
C THR A 234 1.36 0.07 -7.87
N PHE A 235 2.20 0.91 -7.27
CA PHE A 235 2.67 0.73 -5.91
C PHE A 235 1.60 1.06 -4.85
N ILE A 236 0.76 2.08 -5.05
CA ILE A 236 -0.39 2.38 -4.19
C ILE A 236 -1.42 1.23 -4.24
N ALA A 237 -1.63 0.61 -5.40
CA ALA A 237 -2.46 -0.60 -5.52
C ALA A 237 -1.83 -1.80 -4.80
N PHE A 238 -0.50 -1.95 -4.79
CA PHE A 238 0.20 -2.97 -4.02
C PHE A 238 0.09 -2.75 -2.50
N ILE A 239 0.28 -1.51 -2.02
CA ILE A 239 0.03 -1.14 -0.61
C ILE A 239 -1.42 -1.49 -0.22
N SER A 240 -2.39 -1.15 -1.07
CA SER A 240 -3.81 -1.50 -0.85
C SER A 240 -4.05 -3.02 -0.80
N PHE A 241 -3.36 -3.78 -1.66
CA PHE A 241 -3.40 -5.25 -1.67
C PHE A 241 -2.78 -5.86 -0.40
N MET A 242 -1.62 -5.35 0.04
CA MET A 242 -0.98 -5.75 1.31
C MET A 242 -1.91 -5.51 2.50
N LEU A 243 -2.60 -4.36 2.56
CA LEU A 243 -3.58 -4.07 3.60
C LEU A 243 -4.76 -5.05 3.57
N LYS A 244 -5.34 -5.33 2.40
CA LYS A 244 -6.50 -6.23 2.24
C LYS A 244 -6.18 -7.68 2.67
N HIS A 245 -5.00 -8.18 2.35
CA HIS A 245 -4.63 -9.60 2.52
C HIS A 245 -3.60 -9.85 3.62
N LYS A 246 -3.36 -8.87 4.51
CA LYS A 246 -2.33 -8.93 5.55
C LYS A 246 -2.36 -10.24 6.37
N ASP A 247 -3.54 -10.68 6.80
CA ASP A 247 -3.68 -11.85 7.68
C ASP A 247 -3.64 -13.19 6.92
N MET A 248 -3.81 -13.17 5.59
CA MET A 248 -3.81 -14.36 4.74
C MET A 248 -2.40 -14.73 4.25
N ILE A 249 -1.60 -13.73 3.85
CA ILE A 249 -0.29 -13.92 3.23
C ILE A 249 0.84 -13.63 4.23
N TRP A 250 0.88 -12.39 4.74
CA TRP A 250 1.91 -11.93 5.69
C TRP A 250 1.65 -12.43 7.12
N GLN A 251 0.42 -12.81 7.47
CA GLN A 251 -0.08 -13.26 8.79
C GLN A 251 -0.01 -12.26 9.95
N ASN A 252 0.92 -11.30 9.93
CA ASN A 252 1.14 -10.36 11.02
C ASN A 252 1.77 -9.06 10.49
N TRP A 253 1.66 -8.00 11.27
CA TRP A 253 2.20 -6.69 10.91
C TRP A 253 3.72 -6.65 10.75
N GLY A 254 4.48 -7.50 11.44
CA GLY A 254 5.94 -7.52 11.33
C GLY A 254 6.43 -7.95 9.95
N ASN A 255 5.78 -8.95 9.36
CA ASN A 255 6.06 -9.36 7.99
C ASN A 255 5.61 -8.28 6.96
N VAL A 256 4.47 -7.61 7.19
CA VAL A 256 4.00 -6.51 6.33
C VAL A 256 5.00 -5.34 6.36
N LEU A 257 5.46 -4.96 7.55
CA LEU A 257 6.45 -3.91 7.76
C LEU A 257 7.82 -4.29 7.20
N GLN A 258 8.24 -5.55 7.28
CA GLN A 258 9.48 -6.01 6.63
C GLN A 258 9.42 -5.87 5.10
N THR A 259 8.28 -6.21 4.47
CA THR A 259 8.09 -5.94 3.03
C THR A 259 8.10 -4.42 2.75
N LEU A 260 7.42 -3.60 3.56
CA LEU A 260 7.35 -2.15 3.37
C LEU A 260 8.70 -1.44 3.54
N ASP A 261 9.50 -1.84 4.53
CA ASP A 261 10.82 -1.26 4.86
C ASP A 261 11.78 -1.36 3.67
N HIS A 262 11.71 -2.44 2.88
CA HIS A 262 12.46 -2.58 1.64
C HIS A 262 12.11 -1.46 0.64
N TYR A 263 10.83 -1.15 0.43
CA TYR A 263 10.42 -0.09 -0.50
C TYR A 263 10.80 1.31 0.02
N ILE A 264 10.70 1.54 1.35
CA ILE A 264 11.13 2.79 2.01
C ILE A 264 12.63 3.04 1.83
N ASP A 265 13.47 2.00 1.83
CA ASP A 265 14.93 2.12 1.69
C ASP A 265 15.42 2.09 0.22
N LYS A 266 14.77 1.32 -0.67
CA LYS A 266 15.32 1.02 -2.01
C LYS A 266 14.67 1.74 -3.19
N THR A 267 13.59 2.49 -3.01
CA THR A 267 12.77 2.94 -4.15
C THR A 267 12.44 4.42 -4.11
N GLU A 268 12.60 5.12 -5.24
CA GLU A 268 12.37 6.58 -5.36
C GLU A 268 10.89 6.98 -5.22
N MET A 269 9.99 6.00 -5.19
CA MET A 269 8.55 6.19 -5.01
C MET A 269 8.18 6.98 -3.74
N VAL A 270 9.05 7.00 -2.71
CA VAL A 270 8.88 7.80 -1.49
C VAL A 270 8.80 9.31 -1.72
N TYR A 271 9.31 9.80 -2.85
CA TYR A 271 9.28 11.22 -3.23
C TYR A 271 8.02 11.61 -4.02
N HIS A 272 7.07 10.68 -4.22
CA HIS A 272 5.75 10.99 -4.77
C HIS A 272 4.72 11.09 -3.65
N VAL A 273 3.98 12.21 -3.63
CA VAL A 273 3.14 12.60 -2.48
C VAL A 273 2.05 11.58 -2.14
N ASP A 274 1.35 11.03 -3.13
CA ASP A 274 0.26 10.07 -2.90
C ASP A 274 0.80 8.73 -2.38
N THR A 275 1.96 8.30 -2.90
CA THR A 275 2.70 7.15 -2.39
C THR A 275 3.15 7.38 -0.95
N LEU A 276 3.75 8.54 -0.65
CA LEU A 276 4.23 8.89 0.68
C LEU A 276 3.10 8.83 1.70
N MET A 277 1.93 9.40 1.38
CA MET A 277 0.74 9.35 2.24
C MET A 277 0.16 7.94 2.35
N ALA A 278 0.29 7.08 1.33
CA ALA A 278 -0.10 5.68 1.39
C ALA A 278 0.83 4.84 2.29
N ILE A 279 2.15 5.04 2.22
CA ILE A 279 3.14 4.44 3.14
C ILE A 279 2.85 4.89 4.58
N PHE A 280 2.71 6.21 4.79
CA PHE A 280 2.47 6.76 6.13
C PHE A 280 1.11 6.33 6.70
N GLY A 281 0.10 6.14 5.84
CA GLY A 281 -1.18 5.55 6.23
C GLY A 281 -1.09 4.08 6.61
N MET A 282 -0.31 3.25 5.90
CA MET A 282 -0.04 1.88 6.34
C MET A 282 0.56 1.88 7.75
N LEU A 283 1.56 2.74 8.00
CA LEU A 283 2.26 2.88 9.28
C LEU A 283 1.36 3.38 10.42
N TRP A 284 0.68 4.52 10.25
CA TRP A 284 0.03 5.25 11.37
C TRP A 284 -1.49 5.18 11.41
N LYS A 285 -2.15 4.72 10.34
CA LYS A 285 -3.60 4.51 10.28
C LYS A 285 -4.00 3.04 10.27
N HIS A 286 -3.16 2.12 9.77
CA HIS A 286 -3.54 0.70 9.65
C HIS A 286 -2.80 -0.28 10.58
N CYS A 287 -1.51 -0.09 10.89
CA CYS A 287 -0.80 -0.99 11.84
C CYS A 287 -1.46 -1.02 13.22
N SER A 288 -1.58 -2.18 13.86
CA SER A 288 -2.03 -2.23 15.27
C SER A 288 -0.84 -2.14 16.23
N PHE A 289 -1.01 -1.41 17.33
CA PHE A 289 0.03 -1.20 18.34
C PHE A 289 -0.09 -2.15 19.56
N ASP A 290 -0.94 -3.19 19.47
CA ASP A 290 -1.12 -4.26 20.48
C ASP A 290 0.20 -4.90 20.95
N GLN A 291 1.24 -4.81 20.11
CA GLN A 291 2.57 -5.33 20.39
C GLN A 291 3.61 -4.21 20.27
N ARG A 292 4.36 -3.94 21.35
CA ARG A 292 5.47 -2.97 21.39
C ARG A 292 6.56 -3.21 20.33
N SER A 293 6.67 -4.43 19.81
CA SER A 293 7.53 -4.78 18.67
C SER A 293 7.08 -4.10 17.37
N ILE A 294 5.77 -4.06 17.11
CA ILE A 294 5.18 -3.42 15.93
C ILE A 294 5.23 -1.90 16.06
N GLU A 295 4.91 -1.36 17.25
CA GLU A 295 5.06 0.07 17.57
C GLU A 295 6.50 0.56 17.28
N ARG A 296 7.51 -0.21 17.71
CA ARG A 296 8.92 0.09 17.42
C ARG A 296 9.22 0.05 15.93
N GLN A 297 8.82 -1.02 15.21
CA GLN A 297 9.06 -1.12 13.76
C GLN A 297 8.39 0.02 12.98
N VAL A 298 7.20 0.47 13.39
CA VAL A 298 6.52 1.64 12.79
C VAL A 298 7.31 2.92 13.04
N LYS A 299 7.83 3.14 14.26
CA LYS A 299 8.69 4.30 14.58
C LYS A 299 10.02 4.25 13.82
N ASP A 300 10.66 3.10 13.74
CA ASP A 300 11.93 2.88 13.02
C ASP A 300 11.77 3.14 11.51
N ALA A 301 10.73 2.57 10.88
CA ALA A 301 10.43 2.78 9.46
C ALA A 301 10.05 4.24 9.16
N SER A 302 9.30 4.88 10.05
CA SER A 302 8.97 6.31 9.94
C SER A 302 10.20 7.19 10.09
N GLU A 303 11.15 6.84 10.96
CA GLU A 303 12.41 7.58 11.11
C GLU A 303 13.30 7.44 9.88
N LYS A 304 13.38 6.25 9.25
CA LYS A 304 14.06 6.07 7.96
C LYS A 304 13.44 6.95 6.87
N LEU A 305 12.11 6.92 6.75
CA LEU A 305 11.35 7.68 5.76
C LEU A 305 11.58 9.20 5.93
N LEU A 306 11.44 9.72 7.14
CA LEU A 306 11.70 11.13 7.45
C LEU A 306 13.15 11.53 7.19
N LYS A 307 14.13 10.68 7.55
CA LYS A 307 15.56 10.92 7.27
C LYS A 307 15.84 10.98 5.78
N ARG A 308 15.22 10.11 4.96
CA ARG A 308 15.39 10.08 3.51
C ARG A 308 14.80 11.32 2.83
N LEU A 309 13.61 11.77 3.24
CA LEU A 309 13.06 13.06 2.78
C LEU A 309 13.97 14.26 3.14
N LEU A 310 14.71 14.18 4.24
CA LEU A 310 15.68 15.21 4.66
C LEU A 310 17.09 15.09 4.04
N MET A 311 17.31 14.15 3.11
CA MET A 311 18.54 14.09 2.31
C MET A 311 18.50 15.08 1.13
N GLU A 312 17.31 15.43 0.64
CA GLU A 312 17.12 16.32 -0.50
C GLU A 312 16.37 17.59 -0.10
N GLU A 313 16.96 18.76 -0.38
CA GLU A 313 16.36 20.08 -0.10
C GLU A 313 14.97 20.23 -0.76
N LYS A 314 14.79 19.68 -1.96
CA LYS A 314 13.52 19.65 -2.70
C LYS A 314 12.40 18.88 -1.99
N SER A 315 12.75 17.93 -1.13
CA SER A 315 11.82 17.05 -0.43
C SER A 315 11.38 17.58 0.94
N LEU A 316 11.81 18.79 1.32
CA LEU A 316 11.34 19.48 2.54
C LEU A 316 9.82 19.73 2.52
N ALA A 317 9.23 20.05 1.36
CA ALA A 317 7.78 20.17 1.20
C ALA A 317 7.03 18.87 1.56
N LEU A 318 7.57 17.73 1.12
CA LEU A 318 7.01 16.40 1.41
C LEU A 318 7.17 16.04 2.89
N TRP A 319 8.30 16.40 3.49
CA TRP A 319 8.55 16.23 4.92
C TRP A 319 7.56 17.04 5.77
N LEU A 320 7.34 18.32 5.43
CA LEU A 320 6.34 19.20 6.06
C LEU A 320 4.92 18.63 5.93
N LYS A 321 4.57 18.07 4.77
CA LYS A 321 3.23 17.50 4.52
C LYS A 321 2.90 16.28 5.40
N LEU A 322 3.88 15.62 6.01
CA LEU A 322 3.64 14.56 6.99
C LEU A 322 3.12 15.10 8.34
N PHE A 323 3.33 16.37 8.66
CA PHE A 323 2.79 17.03 9.84
C PHE A 323 1.32 17.47 9.68
N THR A 324 0.76 17.38 8.47
CA THR A 324 -0.68 17.52 8.22
C THR A 324 -1.38 16.14 8.17
N TYR A 325 -0.74 15.07 8.67
CA TYR A 325 -1.30 13.73 8.66
C TYR A 325 -2.15 13.45 9.91
N GLU A 326 -3.44 13.19 9.72
CA GLU A 326 -4.35 12.78 10.78
C GLU A 326 -4.37 11.26 10.98
N ALA A 327 -3.83 10.79 12.09
CA ALA A 327 -3.98 9.41 12.55
C ALA A 327 -5.33 9.18 13.26
N GLN A 328 -5.69 7.91 13.48
CA GLN A 328 -6.81 7.55 14.36
C GLN A 328 -6.54 8.03 15.80
N GLU A 329 -7.58 8.49 16.50
CA GLU A 329 -7.46 9.12 17.84
C GLU A 329 -6.62 8.28 18.84
N GLU A 330 -6.79 6.96 18.86
CA GLU A 330 -6.02 6.01 19.69
C GLU A 330 -4.49 6.15 19.57
N ARG A 331 -4.01 6.59 18.39
CA ARG A 331 -2.58 6.72 18.06
C ARG A 331 -2.16 8.16 17.80
N LYS A 332 -3.09 9.11 17.82
CA LYS A 332 -2.86 10.53 17.55
C LYS A 332 -1.82 11.13 18.49
N HIS A 333 -1.88 10.81 19.78
CA HIS A 333 -0.85 11.21 20.76
C HIS A 333 0.53 10.62 20.41
N THR A 334 0.61 9.33 20.09
CA THR A 334 1.90 8.67 19.79
C THR A 334 2.53 9.14 18.47
N LEU A 335 1.71 9.45 17.45
CA LEU A 335 2.17 10.10 16.23
C LEU A 335 2.63 11.54 16.52
N LYS A 336 1.84 12.30 17.29
CA LYS A 336 2.17 13.66 17.71
C LYS A 336 3.49 13.74 18.45
N ASP A 337 3.71 12.91 19.47
CA ASP A 337 4.98 12.88 20.23
C ASP A 337 6.16 12.59 19.30
N PHE A 338 6.00 11.62 18.40
CA PHE A 338 7.03 11.24 17.44
C PHE A 338 7.36 12.38 16.47
N LEU A 339 6.36 12.98 15.82
CA LEU A 339 6.56 14.10 14.90
C LEU A 339 7.09 15.34 15.62
N SER A 340 6.57 15.65 16.82
CA SER A 340 7.05 16.74 17.69
C SER A 340 8.55 16.60 17.96
N GLN A 341 8.99 15.40 18.37
CA GLN A 341 10.41 15.14 18.56
C GLN A 341 11.21 15.31 17.27
N ARG A 342 10.70 14.91 16.09
CA ARG A 342 11.42 15.08 14.83
C ARG A 342 11.47 16.53 14.34
N LEU A 343 10.50 17.35 14.68
CA LEU A 343 10.56 18.80 14.49
C LEU A 343 11.62 19.43 15.40
N ILE A 344 11.65 19.07 16.69
CA ILE A 344 12.66 19.52 17.66
C ILE A 344 14.07 19.08 17.24
N ASP A 345 14.24 17.81 16.83
CA ASP A 345 15.47 17.25 16.28
C ASP A 345 15.93 18.04 15.05
N TRP A 346 15.02 18.35 14.13
CA TRP A 346 15.34 19.10 12.90
C TRP A 346 15.75 20.54 13.20
N ILE A 347 15.02 21.26 14.05
CA ILE A 347 15.36 22.65 14.43
C ILE A 347 16.76 22.69 15.06
N ASN A 348 17.01 21.82 16.04
CA ASN A 348 18.27 21.82 16.78
C ASN A 348 19.48 21.35 15.94
N ASN A 349 19.31 20.43 14.98
CA ASN A 349 20.43 19.86 14.20
C ASN A 349 20.61 20.47 12.79
N LYS A 350 19.54 20.91 12.11
CA LYS A 350 19.58 21.43 10.73
C LYS A 350 19.43 22.95 10.67
N MET A 351 18.52 23.53 11.44
CA MET A 351 18.33 24.99 11.44
C MET A 351 19.37 25.69 12.33
N ILE A 352 19.65 25.16 13.52
CA ILE A 352 20.44 25.83 14.58
C ILE A 352 21.76 25.08 14.90
N GLY A 353 22.18 24.20 13.99
CA GLY A 353 23.44 23.44 14.10
C GLY A 353 24.69 24.33 14.00
N LYS A 354 25.81 23.86 14.58
CA LYS A 354 27.11 24.53 14.43
C LYS A 354 27.47 24.65 12.95
N ASN A 355 27.86 25.86 12.52
CA ASN A 355 28.20 26.22 11.14
C ASN A 355 27.02 26.28 10.14
N MET A 356 25.77 26.35 10.60
CA MET A 356 24.60 26.59 9.75
C MET A 356 24.23 28.08 9.67
N ASP A 357 23.81 28.57 8.49
CA ASP A 357 23.14 29.89 8.34
C ASP A 357 21.68 29.73 8.78
N SER A 358 21.44 29.88 10.09
CA SER A 358 20.10 29.69 10.69
C SER A 358 19.04 30.63 10.09
N PRO A 359 19.32 31.92 9.79
CA PRO A 359 18.43 32.76 9.00
C PRO A 359 18.09 32.20 7.62
N GLN A 360 19.06 31.68 6.87
CA GLN A 360 18.80 31.09 5.55
C GLN A 360 17.92 29.85 5.65
N GLN A 361 18.12 29.01 6.67
CA GLN A 361 17.29 27.83 6.92
C GLN A 361 15.86 28.20 7.34
N LEU A 362 15.70 29.27 8.11
CA LEU A 362 14.38 29.81 8.50
C LEU A 362 13.62 30.35 7.29
N VAL A 363 14.28 31.15 6.44
CA VAL A 363 13.69 31.67 5.19
C VAL A 363 13.36 30.54 4.21
N LEU A 364 14.21 29.52 4.10
CA LEU A 364 13.94 28.33 3.29
C LEU A 364 12.67 27.60 3.77
N LEU A 365 12.59 27.28 5.07
CA LEU A 365 11.45 26.60 5.67
C LEU A 365 10.13 27.37 5.40
N MET A 366 10.13 28.67 5.65
CA MET A 366 8.96 29.53 5.47
C MET A 366 8.57 29.74 3.99
N SER A 367 9.48 29.49 3.03
CA SER A 367 9.17 29.57 1.60
C SER A 367 8.28 28.42 1.08
N HIS A 368 8.11 27.35 1.87
CA HIS A 368 7.22 26.24 1.54
C HIS A 368 5.77 26.52 2.00
N PRO A 369 4.76 26.44 1.11
CA PRO A 369 3.35 26.55 1.48
C PRO A 369 2.93 25.56 2.58
N GLU A 370 3.53 24.37 2.62
CA GLU A 370 3.25 23.34 3.62
C GLU A 370 3.59 23.77 5.05
N PHE A 371 4.54 24.69 5.26
CA PHE A 371 4.88 25.23 6.59
C PHE A 371 3.72 26.03 7.19
N TRP A 372 3.04 26.84 6.38
CA TRP A 372 1.88 27.64 6.81
C TRP A 372 0.63 26.78 7.07
N ASN A 373 0.60 25.55 6.54
CA ASN A 373 -0.48 24.58 6.72
C ASN A 373 -0.22 23.57 7.86
N LEU A 374 0.87 23.72 8.63
CA LEU A 374 1.14 22.90 9.82
C LEU A 374 0.00 23.04 10.85
N LEU A 375 -0.37 21.93 11.50
CA LEU A 375 -1.31 21.95 12.62
C LEU A 375 -0.77 22.84 13.76
N SER A 376 -1.65 23.56 14.44
CA SER A 376 -1.30 24.59 15.44
C SER A 376 -0.43 24.08 16.59
N GLU A 377 -0.51 22.80 16.94
CA GLU A 377 0.38 22.16 17.88
C GLU A 377 1.85 22.13 17.42
N TYR A 378 2.11 21.81 16.15
CA TYR A 378 3.47 21.84 15.58
C TYR A 378 3.95 23.28 15.36
N GLN A 379 3.06 24.21 15.00
CA GLN A 379 3.38 25.64 14.95
C GLN A 379 3.84 26.16 16.33
N ASN A 380 3.12 25.81 17.41
CA ASN A 380 3.48 26.21 18.77
C ASN A 380 4.80 25.57 19.25
N ILE A 381 5.08 24.31 18.89
CA ILE A 381 6.37 23.65 19.16
C ILE A 381 7.51 24.35 18.42
N PHE A 382 7.31 24.66 17.13
CA PHE A 382 8.27 25.40 16.32
C PHE A 382 8.61 26.76 16.95
N LEU A 383 7.60 27.57 17.27
CA LEU A 383 7.76 28.86 17.95
C LEU A 383 8.55 28.73 19.26
N THR A 384 8.16 27.76 20.10
CA THR A 384 8.79 27.49 21.40
C THR A 384 10.27 27.11 21.28
N GLU A 385 10.65 26.34 20.25
CA GLU A 385 12.05 25.98 20.02
C GLU A 385 12.87 27.10 19.39
N ILE A 386 12.30 27.93 18.50
CA ILE A 386 13.04 29.07 17.95
C ILE A 386 13.22 30.18 18.99
N GLU A 387 12.28 30.38 19.91
CA GLU A 387 12.36 31.35 21.02
C GLU A 387 13.50 31.00 21.99
N LYS A 388 13.57 29.73 22.45
CA LYS A 388 14.69 29.17 23.25
C LYS A 388 16.06 29.33 22.59
N LYS A 389 16.08 29.66 21.30
CA LYS A 389 17.28 29.73 20.45
C LYS A 389 17.35 31.07 19.70
N LYS A 390 16.64 32.12 20.14
CA LYS A 390 16.53 33.40 19.40
C LYS A 390 17.89 33.96 18.98
N GLU A 391 18.92 33.75 19.81
CA GLU A 391 20.29 34.16 19.52
C GLU A 391 20.90 33.61 18.22
N ALA A 392 20.42 32.50 17.69
CA ALA A 392 20.87 31.99 16.39
C ALA A 392 20.26 32.74 15.19
N ILE A 393 19.08 33.35 15.36
CA ILE A 393 18.26 33.93 14.28
C ILE A 393 17.99 35.43 14.40
N LEU A 394 18.40 36.06 15.50
CA LEU A 394 18.19 37.47 15.82
C LEU A 394 18.67 38.41 14.68
N LEU A 395 17.80 39.32 14.24
CA LEU A 395 18.00 40.19 13.08
C LEU A 395 19.18 41.13 13.27
N SER A 396 20.27 40.88 12.54
CA SER A 396 21.49 41.66 12.62
C SER A 396 22.40 41.39 11.41
N ARG A 397 23.14 42.40 10.95
CA ARG A 397 24.13 42.30 9.85
C ARG A 397 25.23 41.25 10.08
N LYS A 398 25.42 40.82 11.33
CA LYS A 398 26.41 39.79 11.72
C LYS A 398 25.87 38.36 11.62
N LYS A 399 24.54 38.17 11.56
CA LYS A 399 23.87 36.86 11.51
C LYS A 399 23.14 36.63 10.18
N TRP A 400 22.55 37.68 9.58
CA TRP A 400 21.79 37.59 8.33
C TRP A 400 22.64 38.00 7.12
N SER A 401 22.80 37.08 6.16
CA SER A 401 23.43 37.37 4.87
C SER A 401 22.46 38.07 3.90
N ASP A 402 22.97 38.84 2.94
CA ASP A 402 22.14 39.51 1.92
C ASP A 402 21.22 38.54 1.16
N LYS A 403 21.67 37.28 1.01
CA LYS A 403 20.87 36.19 0.43
C LYS A 403 19.65 35.83 1.30
N SER A 404 19.83 35.74 2.61
CA SER A 404 18.73 35.51 3.58
C SER A 404 17.77 36.70 3.62
N LEU A 405 18.29 37.93 3.58
CA LEU A 405 17.47 39.15 3.51
C LEU A 405 16.63 39.21 2.22
N GLU A 406 17.24 38.93 1.08
CA GLU A 406 16.59 38.92 -0.24
C GLU A 406 15.57 37.77 -0.39
N GLY A 407 15.86 36.62 0.22
CA GLY A 407 14.88 35.52 0.32
C GLY A 407 13.64 35.91 1.13
N MET A 408 13.81 36.64 2.25
CA MET A 408 12.67 37.14 3.03
C MET A 408 11.86 38.17 2.25
N LYS A 409 12.51 39.13 1.57
CA LYS A 409 11.83 40.12 0.72
C LYS A 409 10.98 39.45 -0.36
N LYS A 410 11.53 38.41 -1.01
CA LYS A 410 10.79 37.61 -2.00
C LYS A 410 9.60 36.89 -1.38
N LEU A 411 9.75 36.30 -0.20
CA LEU A 411 8.64 35.66 0.52
C LEU A 411 7.49 36.64 0.78
N LEU A 412 7.80 37.80 1.38
CA LEU A 412 6.81 38.83 1.71
C LEU A 412 6.12 39.42 0.46
N GLY A 413 6.86 39.58 -0.65
CA GLY A 413 6.32 40.06 -1.93
C GLY A 413 5.55 39.02 -2.76
N THR A 414 5.59 37.73 -2.40
CA THR A 414 5.03 36.65 -3.25
C THR A 414 3.54 36.42 -2.98
N LYS A 415 2.69 37.04 -3.81
CA LYS A 415 1.22 36.92 -3.78
C LYS A 415 0.65 35.50 -3.93
N SER A 416 1.47 34.50 -4.29
CA SER A 416 1.03 33.11 -4.50
C SER A 416 1.24 32.18 -3.30
N ILE A 417 1.85 32.65 -2.20
CA ILE A 417 1.95 31.86 -0.95
C ILE A 417 0.84 32.32 0.01
N SER A 418 0.02 31.39 0.46
CA SER A 418 -0.97 31.63 1.51
C SER A 418 -0.31 31.67 2.89
N VAL A 419 0.37 32.78 3.20
CA VAL A 419 1.08 32.98 4.47
C VAL A 419 0.09 33.21 5.61
N ASP A 420 0.20 32.42 6.70
CA ASP A 420 -0.51 32.74 7.95
C ASP A 420 0.15 33.94 8.63
N LEU A 421 -0.49 35.11 8.49
CA LEU A 421 -0.01 36.36 9.06
C LEU A 421 0.07 36.33 10.59
N LYS A 422 -0.71 35.49 11.29
CA LYS A 422 -0.62 35.36 12.76
C LYS A 422 0.63 34.60 13.16
N LEU A 423 0.95 33.50 12.47
CA LEU A 423 2.19 32.75 12.68
C LEU A 423 3.40 33.60 12.28
N LEU A 424 3.33 34.28 11.14
CA LEU A 424 4.38 35.17 10.62
C LEU A 424 4.77 36.23 11.65
N ASN A 425 3.81 36.93 12.24
CA ASN A 425 4.07 37.94 13.28
C ASN A 425 4.83 37.36 14.48
N LYS A 426 4.41 36.20 15.00
CA LYS A 426 5.07 35.55 16.14
C LYS A 426 6.50 35.13 15.83
N ILE A 427 6.76 34.67 14.59
CA ILE A 427 8.13 34.38 14.14
C ILE A 427 8.97 35.66 14.11
N PHE A 428 8.39 36.78 13.67
CA PHE A 428 9.09 38.07 13.67
C PHE A 428 9.29 38.69 15.07
N GLU A 429 8.38 38.46 16.02
CA GLU A 429 8.55 38.81 17.44
C GLU A 429 9.72 38.05 18.10
N VAL A 430 10.14 36.90 17.54
CA VAL A 430 11.34 36.15 17.96
C VAL A 430 12.60 36.57 17.18
N ILE A 431 12.47 36.91 15.89
CA ILE A 431 13.60 37.35 15.03
C ILE A 431 14.05 38.77 15.39
N VAL A 432 13.13 39.70 15.61
CA VAL A 432 13.43 41.09 15.93
C VAL A 432 13.47 41.24 17.44
N ASP A 433 14.63 41.63 17.98
CA ASP A 433 14.77 41.95 19.39
C ASP A 433 14.14 43.33 19.67
N ILE A 434 12.80 43.37 19.69
CA ILE A 434 12.04 44.60 19.91
C ILE A 434 12.27 45.04 21.37
N PRO A 435 12.90 46.20 21.62
CA PRO A 435 13.00 46.72 22.97
C PRO A 435 11.60 46.99 23.50
N VAL A 436 11.29 46.48 24.70
CA VAL A 436 9.94 46.41 25.29
C VAL A 436 9.30 47.78 25.56
N GLN A 437 10.01 48.88 25.28
CA GLN A 437 9.50 50.25 25.33
C GLN A 437 9.83 51.01 24.04
N VAL A 438 8.93 50.91 23.07
CA VAL A 438 8.63 52.03 22.16
C VAL A 438 7.16 52.36 22.40
N GLU A 439 6.90 53.36 23.23
CA GLU A 439 5.55 53.93 23.33
C GLU A 439 5.14 54.45 21.95
N PRO A 440 3.89 54.22 21.51
CA PRO A 440 3.45 54.72 20.21
C PRO A 440 3.47 56.25 20.26
N ILE A 441 4.36 56.86 19.48
CA ILE A 441 4.38 58.31 19.27
C ILE A 441 3.16 58.69 18.43
N VAL A 442 2.02 58.80 19.11
CA VAL A 442 0.80 59.41 18.58
C VAL A 442 1.07 60.91 18.49
N ASN A 443 1.57 61.36 17.34
CA ASN A 443 1.69 62.78 17.03
C ASN A 443 0.30 63.42 17.16
N LYS A 444 0.10 64.22 18.23
CA LYS A 444 -1.10 65.04 18.44
C LYS A 444 -1.03 66.33 17.61
N GLU A 445 -0.74 66.19 16.32
CA GLU A 445 -0.66 67.27 15.35
C GLU A 445 -1.54 66.97 14.12
N ASP A 446 -2.83 66.73 14.39
CA ASP A 446 -3.92 67.00 13.43
C ASP A 446 -5.23 67.24 14.21
N VAL A 447 -5.23 68.33 14.97
CA VAL A 447 -6.42 68.92 15.60
C VAL A 447 -6.47 70.40 15.20
N ASN A 448 -7.64 70.86 14.75
CA ASN A 448 -7.92 72.22 14.27
C ASN A 448 -7.31 72.61 12.90
N LYS A 449 -7.97 72.14 11.84
CA LYS A 449 -8.33 72.96 10.67
C LYS A 449 -9.66 72.47 10.08
N ASP A 450 -10.75 73.03 10.58
CA ASP A 450 -11.80 73.64 9.74
C ASP A 450 -12.86 74.35 10.62
N LYS A 451 -12.90 75.67 10.44
CA LYS A 451 -13.75 76.70 11.08
C LYS A 451 -13.58 77.97 10.22
N ASP A 452 -14.58 78.78 9.91
CA ASP A 452 -16.03 78.81 10.20
C ASP A 452 -16.80 79.34 8.96
N ALA A 453 -18.14 79.20 8.90
CA ALA A 453 -19.17 80.06 8.22
C ALA A 453 -20.44 79.21 7.89
N ILE A 454 -21.65 79.43 8.42
CA ILE A 454 -22.58 80.60 8.33
C ILE A 454 -23.33 80.63 6.97
N GLU A 455 -24.66 80.87 6.83
CA GLU A 455 -25.85 81.15 7.70
C GLU A 455 -26.87 79.95 7.42
N GLU A 456 -28.14 79.76 7.85
CA GLU A 456 -29.19 80.56 8.52
C GLU A 456 -30.19 79.71 9.36
N LYS A 457 -31.12 80.42 10.02
CA LYS A 457 -32.30 80.08 10.85
C LYS A 457 -33.37 79.25 10.08
N LYS A 458 -34.38 78.62 10.72
CA LYS A 458 -35.46 79.24 11.53
C LYS A 458 -36.30 78.19 12.29
N GLU A 459 -36.82 78.60 13.46
CA GLU A 459 -38.19 78.40 14.02
C GLU A 459 -38.85 76.99 14.02
N ASN A 460 -39.61 76.56 15.04
CA ASN A 460 -39.84 77.04 16.42
C ASN A 460 -40.66 75.98 17.21
N GLN A 461 -40.60 76.00 18.55
CA GLN A 461 -41.71 75.65 19.49
C GLN A 461 -42.22 74.16 19.53
N ASP A 462 -42.77 73.60 20.62
CA ASP A 462 -42.94 74.09 22.01
C ASP A 462 -43.00 72.92 23.04
N GLU A 463 -42.93 73.30 24.32
CA GLU A 463 -43.63 72.84 25.55
C GLU A 463 -44.71 71.71 25.42
N GLU A 464 -45.04 70.87 26.42
CA GLU A 464 -44.52 70.64 27.79
C GLU A 464 -45.02 69.26 28.35
N ASN A 465 -44.36 68.78 29.43
CA ASN A 465 -44.82 68.07 30.64
C ASN A 465 -46.02 67.08 30.68
N GLU A 466 -45.84 66.06 31.55
CA GLU A 466 -46.82 65.53 32.55
C GLU A 466 -48.16 64.88 32.10
N ASP A 467 -48.74 63.90 32.81
CA ASP A 467 -48.19 62.90 33.75
C ASP A 467 -49.27 61.80 33.95
N ASN A 468 -48.89 60.63 34.52
CA ASN A 468 -49.76 59.76 35.34
C ASN A 468 -51.03 59.11 34.69
N GLU A 469 -51.67 58.07 35.23
CA GLU A 469 -51.35 57.15 36.35
C GLU A 469 -52.12 55.81 36.19
N GLU A 470 -51.73 54.79 36.98
CA GLU A 470 -52.60 53.70 37.52
C GLU A 470 -53.27 52.67 36.56
N ASN A 471 -53.52 51.40 36.95
CA ASN A 471 -53.13 50.66 38.16
C ASN A 471 -53.10 49.12 37.98
N GLU A 472 -52.52 48.43 39.00
CA GLU A 472 -52.80 47.05 39.50
C GLU A 472 -52.76 45.85 38.52
N ASP A 473 -52.06 44.72 38.77
CA ASP A 473 -51.08 44.29 39.80
C ASP A 473 -50.19 43.18 39.12
N ASN A 474 -49.62 42.07 39.63
CA ASN A 474 -49.65 41.32 40.89
C ASN A 474 -48.33 40.58 41.18
N LYS A 475 -47.80 40.84 42.38
CA LYS A 475 -47.04 40.04 43.39
C LYS A 475 -46.59 38.60 43.05
N GLU A 476 -45.52 38.01 43.61
CA GLU A 476 -44.34 38.34 44.48
C GLU A 476 -43.40 37.07 44.37
N ILE A 477 -42.04 37.06 44.29
CA ILE A 477 -40.91 37.64 45.09
C ILE A 477 -40.83 36.96 46.50
N PRO A 478 -39.66 36.51 47.05
CA PRO A 478 -38.22 36.92 46.91
C PRO A 478 -37.25 35.88 46.25
N GLU A 479 -36.03 36.20 45.79
CA GLU A 479 -34.69 36.39 46.46
C GLU A 479 -34.18 35.15 47.24
N ASP A 480 -32.90 34.71 47.21
CA ASP A 480 -31.65 35.03 46.46
C ASP A 480 -30.90 33.66 46.22
N GLU A 481 -29.78 33.43 45.50
CA GLU A 481 -28.41 33.99 45.61
C GLU A 481 -27.48 33.41 44.48
N GLU A 482 -26.21 33.84 44.42
CA GLU A 482 -25.04 33.28 43.68
C GLU A 482 -25.09 33.10 42.13
N LYS A 483 -24.39 34.02 41.42
CA LYS A 483 -24.03 33.93 39.98
C LYS A 483 -22.58 33.46 39.80
N LYS A 484 -22.31 32.58 38.80
CA LYS A 484 -21.08 32.58 37.96
C LYS A 484 -21.13 31.59 36.79
N GLN A 485 -21.58 32.05 35.62
CA GLN A 485 -21.15 31.46 34.34
C GLN A 485 -19.95 32.26 33.80
N ALA A 486 -18.84 31.59 33.51
CA ALA A 486 -17.67 32.21 32.90
C ALA A 486 -17.80 32.22 31.38
N VAL A 487 -18.28 33.33 30.81
CA VAL A 487 -18.32 33.54 29.36
C VAL A 487 -16.88 33.60 28.82
N SER A 488 -16.57 32.75 27.84
CA SER A 488 -15.30 32.77 27.12
C SER A 488 -15.14 34.09 26.37
N LYS A 489 -14.16 34.91 26.76
CA LYS A 489 -13.81 36.12 26.01
C LYS A 489 -13.24 35.71 24.66
N GLU A 490 -13.93 36.06 23.57
CA GLU A 490 -13.30 36.11 22.26
C GLU A 490 -12.19 37.17 22.29
N GLU A 491 -10.95 36.72 22.14
CA GLU A 491 -9.80 37.60 22.02
C GLU A 491 -9.85 38.28 20.64
N LYS A 492 -10.34 39.52 20.61
CA LYS A 492 -10.40 40.34 19.40
C LYS A 492 -8.99 40.59 18.87
N VAL A 493 -8.53 39.73 17.97
CA VAL A 493 -7.31 39.95 17.19
C VAL A 493 -7.52 41.20 16.34
N ASP A 494 -6.88 42.29 16.75
CA ASP A 494 -6.85 43.55 16.04
C ASP A 494 -6.35 43.34 14.60
N LYS A 495 -7.15 43.77 13.62
CA LYS A 495 -6.95 43.47 12.19
C LYS A 495 -5.83 44.29 11.55
N ASP A 496 -5.43 45.40 12.17
CA ASP A 496 -4.41 46.29 11.62
C ASP A 496 -3.03 46.07 12.24
N LYS A 497 -2.96 45.46 13.43
CA LYS A 497 -1.68 45.06 14.07
C LYS A 497 -0.78 44.20 13.16
N PRO A 498 -1.27 43.19 12.40
CA PRO A 498 -0.45 42.42 11.45
C PRO A 498 0.07 43.23 10.27
N LYS A 499 -0.71 44.20 9.77
CA LYS A 499 -0.24 45.10 8.71
C LYS A 499 0.87 45.99 9.23
N LEU A 500 0.70 46.52 10.46
CA LEU A 500 1.73 47.27 11.16
C LEU A 500 3.02 46.46 11.28
N SER A 501 2.96 45.21 11.76
CA SER A 501 4.13 44.33 11.88
C SER A 501 4.86 44.20 10.54
N ILE A 502 4.16 43.89 9.44
CA ILE A 502 4.78 43.76 8.11
C ILE A 502 5.41 45.08 7.64
N TYR A 503 4.76 46.22 7.87
CA TYR A 503 5.29 47.54 7.50
C TYR A 503 6.51 47.95 8.34
N TYR A 504 6.48 47.68 9.64
CA TYR A 504 7.64 47.81 10.54
C TYR A 504 8.79 46.88 10.13
N LEU A 505 8.49 45.72 9.55
CA LEU A 505 9.50 44.80 9.05
C LEU A 505 10.10 45.28 7.74
N GLU A 506 9.31 45.72 6.76
CA GLU A 506 9.84 46.40 5.56
C GLU A 506 10.74 47.57 5.96
N TYR A 507 10.30 48.38 6.93
CA TYR A 507 11.11 49.46 7.51
C TYR A 507 12.40 48.93 8.17
N CYS A 508 12.35 47.92 9.03
CA CYS A 508 13.55 47.29 9.61
C CYS A 508 14.50 46.74 8.54
N PHE A 509 14.00 46.02 7.52
CA PHE A 509 14.79 45.50 6.40
C PHE A 509 15.39 46.62 5.51
N LEU A 510 14.75 47.78 5.44
CA LEU A 510 15.29 49.00 4.82
C LEU A 510 16.30 49.73 5.72
N CYS A 511 16.21 49.57 7.05
CA CYS A 511 17.13 50.13 8.05
C CYS A 511 18.34 49.24 8.37
N ILE A 512 18.38 47.97 7.96
CA ILE A 512 19.56 47.09 8.12
C ILE A 512 20.88 47.73 7.63
N PRO A 513 20.93 48.51 6.53
CA PRO A 513 22.14 49.26 6.13
C PRO A 513 22.63 50.32 7.12
N TRP A 514 21.80 50.70 8.10
CA TRP A 514 22.03 51.79 9.06
C TRP A 514 22.22 51.32 10.51
N CYS A 515 21.83 50.08 10.85
CA CYS A 515 22.24 49.45 12.11
C CYS A 515 23.76 49.24 12.11
N HIS A 516 24.47 49.83 13.08
CA HIS A 516 25.92 49.99 13.06
C HIS A 516 26.66 49.26 14.18
#